data_AF-A0A9X1V753-F1
#
_entry.id   AF-A0A9X1V753-F1
#
_cell.length_a   1.000
_cell.length_b   1.000
_cell.length_c   1.000
_cell.angle_alpha   90.00
_cell.angle_beta   90.00
_cell.angle_gamma   90.00
#
_symmetry.space_group_name_H-M   'P 1'
#
loop_
_entity.id
_entity.type
_entity.pdbx_description
1 polymer ?
#
loop_
_entity_poly.entity_id
_entity_poly.type
_entity_poly.pdbx_seq_one_letter_code
_entity_poly.pdbx_strand_id
1 'polypeptide(L)'
;MKSLLQPLFKAITFLLFIIIICALIGCDKDPVRWDNHYIHFYPERMDVLYVRHGNTKFHKEDNGDNYQVEYSEFEQDGIRMFRLSVTSFQHDIHYAWFDGFYNLDKYGEKDMEKEIEWKKEYRSFSATGRLLESEYYEISLTRDKFEKR
;
A
#
# COMPACT_ATOMS: atom_id res chain seq x y z
N MET A 1 12.49 -53.01 -42.51
CA MET A 1 11.29 -52.39 -41.89
C MET A 1 11.75 -51.34 -40.90
N LYS A 2 11.64 -50.04 -41.22
CA LYS A 2 11.94 -48.98 -40.24
C LYS A 2 10.86 -49.05 -39.16
N SER A 3 11.28 -49.28 -37.92
CA SER A 3 10.40 -49.48 -36.78
C SER A 3 9.48 -48.29 -36.59
N LEU A 4 8.15 -48.53 -36.63
CA LEU A 4 7.09 -47.56 -36.33
C LEU A 4 7.21 -46.95 -34.91
N LEU A 5 8.10 -47.50 -34.07
CA LEU A 5 8.41 -46.99 -32.73
C LEU A 5 9.17 -45.66 -32.75
N GLN A 6 10.02 -45.41 -33.75
CA GLN A 6 10.81 -44.17 -33.84
C GLN A 6 9.99 -42.89 -34.06
N PRO A 7 9.02 -42.84 -35.00
CA PRO A 7 8.18 -41.64 -35.16
C PRO A 7 7.29 -41.39 -33.94
N LEU A 8 6.82 -42.47 -33.29
CA LEU A 8 6.00 -42.36 -32.09
C LEU A 8 6.79 -41.77 -30.91
N PHE A 9 8.02 -42.24 -30.69
CA PHE A 9 8.89 -41.71 -29.63
C PHE A 9 9.27 -40.24 -29.83
N LYS A 10 9.46 -39.81 -31.09
CA LYS A 10 9.71 -38.41 -31.43
C LYS A 10 8.48 -37.52 -31.21
N ALA A 11 7.29 -38.02 -31.53
CA ALA A 11 6.05 -37.28 -31.30
C ALA A 11 5.79 -37.10 -29.80
N ILE A 12 6.01 -38.14 -28.99
CA ILE A 12 5.85 -38.09 -27.54
C ILE A 12 6.85 -37.13 -26.90
N THR A 13 8.13 -37.17 -27.30
CA THR A 13 9.15 -36.26 -26.77
C THR A 13 8.91 -34.81 -27.20
N PHE A 14 8.44 -34.57 -28.42
CA PHE A 14 8.05 -33.23 -28.88
C PHE A 14 6.85 -32.67 -28.10
N LEU A 15 5.83 -33.51 -27.83
CA LEU A 15 4.68 -33.12 -27.02
C LEU A 15 5.08 -32.78 -25.58
N LEU A 16 5.94 -33.61 -24.97
CA LEU A 16 6.48 -33.36 -23.62
C LEU A 16 7.26 -32.04 -23.57
N PHE A 17 8.04 -31.73 -24.60
CA PHE A 17 8.80 -30.49 -24.68
C PHE A 17 7.88 -29.26 -24.77
N ILE A 18 6.79 -29.34 -25.53
CA ILE A 18 5.78 -28.27 -25.60
C ILE A 18 5.11 -28.07 -24.24
N ILE A 19 4.72 -29.16 -23.55
CA ILE A 19 4.09 -29.07 -22.22
C ILE A 19 5.04 -28.43 -21.20
N ILE A 20 6.34 -28.78 -21.23
CA ILE A 20 7.35 -28.19 -20.34
C ILE A 20 7.55 -26.71 -20.65
N ILE A 21 7.60 -26.31 -21.92
CA ILE A 21 7.68 -24.90 -22.32
C ILE A 21 6.43 -24.14 -21.85
N CYS A 22 5.23 -24.70 -22.04
CA CYS A 22 3.99 -24.09 -21.55
C CYS A 22 3.96 -23.98 -20.02
N ALA A 23 4.54 -24.94 -19.29
CA ALA A 23 4.66 -24.87 -17.83
C ALA A 23 5.70 -23.83 -17.37
N LEU A 24 6.78 -23.63 -18.12
CA LEU A 24 7.79 -22.62 -17.85
C LEU A 24 7.30 -21.20 -18.19
N ILE A 25 6.52 -21.03 -19.26
CA ILE A 25 5.94 -19.74 -19.67
C ILE A 25 4.68 -19.42 -18.85
N GLY A 26 3.94 -20.44 -18.39
CA GLY A 26 2.69 -20.30 -17.63
C GLY A 26 2.85 -20.19 -16.11
N CYS A 27 4.07 -20.04 -15.60
CA CYS A 27 4.32 -19.88 -14.16
C CYS A 27 4.73 -18.45 -13.77
N ASP A 28 4.54 -17.45 -14.63
CA ASP A 28 4.34 -16.08 -14.15
C ASP A 28 2.90 -15.98 -13.64
N LYS A 29 2.68 -16.55 -12.44
CA LYS A 29 1.73 -15.90 -11.56
C LYS A 29 2.35 -14.55 -11.29
N ASP A 30 1.87 -13.51 -11.95
CA ASP A 30 2.12 -12.13 -11.52
C ASP A 30 2.06 -12.15 -9.99
N PRO A 31 3.15 -11.78 -9.28
CA PRO A 31 3.08 -11.70 -7.83
C PRO A 31 1.94 -10.73 -7.54
N VAL A 32 0.84 -11.26 -6.98
CA VAL A 32 -0.43 -10.56 -6.74
C VAL A 32 -0.12 -9.10 -6.51
N ARG A 33 -0.43 -8.26 -7.51
CA ARG A 33 -0.06 -6.86 -7.48
C ARG A 33 -0.65 -6.29 -6.21
N TRP A 34 0.20 -5.73 -5.36
CA TRP A 34 -0.27 -5.10 -4.13
C TRP A 34 -1.01 -3.84 -4.54
N ASP A 35 -2.33 -3.95 -4.64
CA ASP A 35 -3.22 -2.83 -4.93
C ASP A 35 -3.13 -1.79 -3.82
N ASN A 36 -3.41 -0.52 -4.11
CA ASN A 36 -3.34 0.53 -3.09
C ASN A 36 -4.25 0.20 -1.89
N HIS A 37 -3.74 0.40 -0.68
CA HIS A 37 -4.51 0.28 0.55
C HIS A 37 -4.90 1.66 1.04
N TYR A 38 -6.15 1.78 1.50
CA TYR A 38 -6.68 3.00 2.08
C TYR A 38 -7.17 2.66 3.48
N ILE A 39 -6.72 3.43 4.47
CA ILE A 39 -7.04 3.21 5.88
C ILE A 39 -7.72 4.47 6.39
N HIS A 40 -9.00 4.39 6.76
CA HIS A 40 -9.65 5.43 7.54
C HIS A 40 -9.51 5.14 9.02
N PHE A 41 -9.17 6.18 9.77
CA PHE A 41 -9.18 6.15 11.22
C PHE A 41 -9.85 7.41 11.75
N TYR A 42 -10.44 7.27 12.94
CA TYR A 42 -11.08 8.35 13.67
C TYR A 42 -10.21 8.60 14.91
N PRO A 43 -9.64 9.81 15.12
CA PRO A 43 -8.78 10.09 16.27
C PRO A 43 -9.40 9.73 17.63
N GLU A 44 -10.73 9.84 17.75
CA GLU A 44 -11.48 9.51 18.97
C GLU A 44 -11.73 8.00 19.17
N ARG A 45 -11.50 7.18 18.14
CA ARG A 45 -11.76 5.73 18.12
C ARG A 45 -10.64 4.99 17.41
N MET A 46 -9.46 5.02 18.02
CA MET A 46 -8.24 4.40 17.48
C MET A 46 -8.21 2.87 17.64
N ASP A 47 -9.22 2.26 18.25
CA ASP A 47 -9.36 0.80 18.36
C ASP A 47 -9.80 0.14 17.05
N VAL A 48 -10.48 0.88 16.16
CA VAL A 48 -11.02 0.36 14.90
C VAL A 48 -10.49 1.15 13.71
N LEU A 49 -10.01 0.42 12.70
CA LEU A 49 -9.66 0.93 11.39
C LEU A 49 -10.72 0.54 10.36
N TYR A 50 -10.85 1.35 9.31
CA TYR A 50 -11.62 0.97 8.13
C TYR A 50 -10.68 0.85 6.95
N VAL A 51 -10.52 -0.36 6.43
CA VAL A 51 -9.51 -0.67 5.42
C VAL A 51 -10.18 -0.99 4.08
N ARG A 52 -9.62 -0.48 2.98
CA ARG A 52 -10.02 -0.79 1.61
C ARG A 52 -8.80 -1.16 0.79
N HIS A 53 -8.87 -2.27 0.06
CA HIS A 53 -7.82 -2.70 -0.87
C HIS A 53 -8.28 -2.44 -2.31
N GLY A 54 -7.54 -1.65 -3.07
CA GLY A 54 -7.89 -1.27 -4.43
C GLY A 54 -9.29 -0.65 -4.53
N ASN A 55 -10.14 -1.25 -5.38
CA ASN A 55 -11.50 -0.79 -5.66
C ASN A 55 -12.59 -1.50 -4.84
N THR A 56 -12.21 -2.17 -3.74
CA THR A 56 -13.17 -2.84 -2.86
C THR A 56 -13.94 -1.85 -1.98
N LYS A 57 -14.88 -2.36 -1.17
CA LYS A 57 -15.52 -1.55 -0.13
C LYS A 57 -14.63 -1.53 1.12
N PHE A 58 -14.75 -0.45 1.89
CA PHE A 58 -14.18 -0.41 3.23
C PHE A 58 -14.80 -1.52 4.10
N HIS A 59 -13.96 -2.19 4.86
CA HIS A 59 -14.35 -3.13 5.91
C HIS A 59 -13.69 -2.70 7.23
N LYS A 60 -14.30 -3.10 8.33
CA LYS A 60 -13.76 -2.83 9.67
C LYS A 60 -12.68 -3.85 10.01
N GLU A 61 -11.65 -3.39 10.70
CA GLU A 61 -10.58 -4.21 11.25
C GLU A 61 -10.10 -3.60 12.57
N ASP A 62 -9.61 -4.42 13.50
CA ASP A 62 -9.03 -3.94 14.74
C ASP A 62 -7.64 -3.32 14.47
N ASN A 63 -7.36 -2.20 15.14
CA ASN A 63 -6.04 -1.60 15.07
C ASN A 63 -5.01 -2.48 15.79
N GLY A 64 -4.09 -3.07 15.02
CA GLY A 64 -3.11 -4.04 15.49
C GLY A 64 -3.17 -5.41 14.78
N ASP A 65 -4.18 -5.65 13.94
CA ASP A 65 -4.33 -6.93 13.22
C ASP A 65 -3.41 -7.02 11.99
N ASN A 66 -3.78 -6.37 10.87
CA ASN A 66 -2.96 -6.28 9.66
C ASN A 66 -2.23 -4.94 9.57
N TYR A 67 -2.80 -3.91 10.22
CA TYR A 67 -2.26 -2.57 10.31
C TYR A 67 -2.23 -2.07 11.74
N GLN A 68 -1.17 -1.34 12.10
CA GLN A 68 -1.11 -0.54 13.32
C GLN A 68 -1.04 0.94 12.93
N VAL A 69 -2.02 1.73 13.38
CA VAL A 69 -2.00 3.20 13.27
C VAL A 69 -1.87 3.81 14.65
N GLU A 70 -0.87 4.66 14.82
CA GLU A 70 -0.69 5.46 16.03
C GLU A 70 -0.81 6.93 15.68
N TYR A 71 -1.67 7.64 16.40
CA TYR A 71 -1.97 9.04 16.14
C TYR A 71 -1.98 9.83 17.44
N SER A 72 -1.38 11.01 17.42
CA SER A 72 -1.44 11.96 18.52
C SER A 72 -1.38 13.38 18.00
N GLU A 73 -2.01 14.28 18.73
CA GLU A 73 -2.01 15.71 18.46
C GLU A 73 -1.26 16.44 19.56
N PHE A 74 -0.62 17.54 19.20
CA PHE A 74 0.06 18.41 20.16
C PHE A 74 0.10 19.84 19.64
N GLU A 75 0.33 20.80 20.53
CA GLU A 75 0.56 22.19 20.17
C GLU A 75 2.06 22.50 20.16
N GLN A 76 2.53 23.18 19.12
CA GLN A 76 3.89 23.70 19.03
C GLN A 76 3.83 25.14 18.54
N ASP A 77 4.34 26.08 19.33
CA ASP A 77 4.35 27.52 19.01
C ASP A 77 2.95 28.08 18.65
N GLY A 78 1.89 27.60 19.33
CA GLY A 78 0.50 27.99 19.05
C GLY A 78 -0.11 27.34 17.81
N ILE A 79 0.55 26.35 17.21
CA ILE A 79 0.09 25.64 16.01
C ILE A 79 -0.26 24.20 16.38
N ARG A 80 -1.44 23.74 15.97
CA ARG A 80 -1.83 22.33 16.10
C ARG A 80 -1.03 21.45 15.14
N MET A 81 -0.33 20.50 15.72
CA MET A 81 0.53 19.53 15.04
C MET A 81 -0.02 18.13 15.27
N PHE A 82 0.34 17.21 14.39
CA PHE A 82 0.10 15.79 14.57
C PHE A 82 1.40 15.00 14.52
N ARG A 83 1.40 13.83 15.16
CA ARG A 83 2.33 12.75 14.91
C ARG A 83 1.52 11.52 14.50
N LEU A 84 1.87 10.96 13.35
CA LEU A 84 1.21 9.80 12.78
C LEU A 84 2.26 8.72 12.50
N SER A 85 1.94 7.48 12.85
CA SER A 85 2.68 6.30 12.45
C SER A 85 1.71 5.28 11.88
N VAL A 86 2.10 4.60 10.80
CA VAL A 86 1.35 3.50 10.20
C VAL A 86 2.31 2.36 9.91
N THR A 87 1.95 1.15 10.35
CA THR A 87 2.72 -0.08 10.15
C THR A 87 1.85 -1.11 9.46
N SER A 88 2.38 -1.82 8.46
CA SER A 88 1.74 -3.02 7.91
C SER A 88 2.46 -4.27 8.41
N PHE A 89 1.73 -5.26 8.89
CA PHE A 89 2.32 -6.52 9.35
C PHE A 89 2.47 -7.56 8.24
N GLN A 90 1.71 -7.40 7.15
CA GLN A 90 1.68 -8.37 6.05
C GLN A 90 2.46 -7.91 4.81
N HIS A 91 2.58 -6.61 4.59
CA HIS A 91 3.10 -6.05 3.34
C HIS A 91 4.19 -5.01 3.58
N ASP A 92 5.16 -4.95 2.67
CA ASP A 92 6.16 -3.88 2.67
C ASP A 92 5.56 -2.63 2.02
N ILE A 93 5.59 -1.51 2.74
CA ILE A 93 5.10 -0.22 2.25
C ILE A 93 6.25 0.54 1.60
N HIS A 94 6.04 1.15 0.42
CA HIS A 94 7.06 1.99 -0.22
C HIS A 94 6.69 3.48 -0.21
N TYR A 95 5.40 3.77 -0.28
CA TYR A 95 4.88 5.13 -0.26
C TYR A 95 3.67 5.20 0.66
N ALA A 96 3.55 6.33 1.35
CA ALA A 96 2.41 6.69 2.18
C ALA A 96 1.95 8.10 1.82
N TRP A 97 0.65 8.34 1.92
CA TRP A 97 0.04 9.65 1.79
C TRP A 97 -1.04 9.81 2.86
N PHE A 98 -1.26 11.03 3.32
CA PHE A 98 -2.18 11.38 4.40
C PHE A 98 -3.01 12.60 3.99
N ASP A 99 -4.32 12.61 4.24
CA ASP A 99 -5.19 13.74 3.90
C ASP A 99 -5.30 14.80 5.01
N GLY A 100 -4.90 14.46 6.24
CA GLY A 100 -5.06 15.30 7.43
C GLY A 100 -4.00 16.39 7.61
N PHE A 101 -3.34 16.84 6.54
CA PHE A 101 -2.30 17.87 6.64
C PHE A 101 -2.49 19.01 5.64
N TYR A 102 -1.94 20.17 5.97
CA TYR A 102 -1.70 21.24 5.01
C TYR A 102 -0.26 21.74 5.14
N ASN A 103 0.37 22.06 4.00
CA ASN A 103 1.59 22.84 4.01
C ASN A 103 1.24 24.32 3.85
N LEU A 104 2.17 25.19 4.24
CA LEU A 104 2.12 26.58 3.80
C LEU A 104 3.19 26.79 2.72
N ASP A 105 2.85 27.53 1.68
CA ASP A 105 3.83 27.99 0.71
C ASP A 105 4.76 29.07 1.32
N LYS A 106 5.68 29.61 0.50
CA LYS A 106 6.59 30.68 0.93
C LYS A 106 5.89 32.00 1.31
N TYR A 107 4.60 32.14 1.01
CA TYR A 107 3.77 33.31 1.29
C TYR A 107 2.80 33.10 2.46
N GLY A 108 2.77 31.90 3.04
CA GLY A 108 1.87 31.56 4.14
C GLY A 108 0.48 31.10 3.70
N GLU A 109 0.27 30.83 2.41
CA GLU A 109 -0.98 30.29 1.88
C GLU A 109 -0.97 28.76 1.93
N LYS A 110 -2.16 28.14 2.03
CA LYS A 110 -2.28 26.68 2.06
C LYS A 110 -1.78 26.08 0.74
N ASP A 111 -0.69 25.34 0.81
CA ASP A 111 -0.15 24.51 -0.26
C ASP A 111 -0.56 23.06 0.00
N MET A 112 -1.57 22.59 -0.72
CA MET A 112 -2.02 21.19 -0.65
C MET A 112 -1.26 20.28 -1.63
N GLU A 113 -0.38 20.84 -2.47
CA GLU A 113 0.41 20.06 -3.44
C GLU A 113 1.73 19.57 -2.86
N LYS A 114 2.26 20.26 -1.85
CA LYS A 114 3.49 19.85 -1.17
C LYS A 114 3.21 18.67 -0.27
N GLU A 115 3.87 17.54 -0.53
CA GLU A 115 3.74 16.32 0.28
C GLU A 115 4.39 16.49 1.67
N ILE A 116 3.84 15.80 2.67
CA ILE A 116 4.49 15.66 3.97
C ILE A 116 5.73 14.75 3.85
N GLU A 117 6.78 15.08 4.60
CA GLU A 117 7.96 14.24 4.68
C GLU A 117 7.69 13.02 5.57
N TRP A 118 7.70 11.84 4.96
CA TRP A 118 7.59 10.58 5.67
C TRP A 118 8.95 9.98 5.99
N LYS A 119 9.11 9.53 7.23
CA LYS A 119 10.23 8.70 7.67
C LYS A 119 9.84 7.24 7.57
N LYS A 120 10.55 6.49 6.73
CA LYS A 120 10.38 5.04 6.60
C LYS A 120 11.33 4.30 7.53
N GLU A 121 10.77 3.44 8.36
CA GLU A 121 11.51 2.50 9.21
C GLU A 121 10.94 1.10 8.99
N TYR A 122 11.65 0.28 8.20
CA TYR A 122 11.17 -1.05 7.79
C TYR A 122 9.75 -1.00 7.18
N ARG A 123 8.76 -1.61 7.85
CA ARG A 123 7.34 -1.67 7.45
C ARG A 123 6.50 -0.54 8.03
N SER A 124 7.13 0.43 8.67
CA SER A 124 6.48 1.56 9.32
C SER A 124 6.81 2.86 8.60
N PHE A 125 5.81 3.72 8.49
CA PHE A 125 5.93 5.09 7.99
C PHE A 125 5.46 6.02 9.10
N SER A 126 6.27 7.04 9.41
CA SER A 126 5.90 8.05 10.38
C SER A 126 6.06 9.45 9.81
N ALA A 127 5.18 10.35 10.23
CA ALA A 127 5.22 11.75 9.82
C ALA A 127 4.79 12.66 10.96
N THR A 128 5.23 13.91 10.88
CA THR A 128 4.82 14.98 11.78
C THR A 128 4.58 16.22 10.95
N GLY A 129 3.44 16.86 11.17
CA GLY A 129 3.03 17.98 10.34
C GLY A 129 1.96 18.83 11.01
N ARG A 130 1.54 19.86 10.30
CA ARG A 130 0.42 20.71 10.73
C ARG A 130 -0.89 20.01 10.45
N LEU A 131 -1.78 20.03 11.43
CA LEU A 131 -3.03 19.29 11.38
C LEU A 131 -4.09 20.06 10.59
N LEU A 132 -4.67 19.42 9.57
CA LEU A 132 -5.94 19.84 8.99
C LEU A 132 -7.08 19.20 9.80
N GLU A 133 -8.01 19.98 10.34
CA GLU A 133 -9.12 19.43 11.11
C GLU A 133 -10.09 18.63 10.22
N SER A 134 -10.41 17.41 10.65
CA SER A 134 -11.39 16.52 10.01
C SER A 134 -12.00 15.59 11.06
N GLU A 135 -13.17 15.03 10.76
CA GLU A 135 -13.81 14.00 11.60
C GLU A 135 -13.05 12.66 11.54
N TYR A 136 -12.50 12.35 10.36
CA TYR A 136 -11.70 11.18 10.09
C TYR A 136 -10.56 11.54 9.16
N TYR A 137 -9.55 10.68 9.13
CA TYR A 137 -8.42 10.82 8.22
C TYR A 137 -8.21 9.56 7.41
N GLU A 138 -7.71 9.71 6.19
CA GLU A 138 -7.30 8.64 5.29
C GLU A 138 -5.78 8.58 5.15
N ILE A 139 -5.23 7.37 5.31
CA ILE A 139 -3.88 7.02 4.91
C ILE A 139 -3.97 6.17 3.66
N SER A 140 -3.29 6.60 2.59
CA SER A 140 -3.09 5.77 1.40
C SER A 140 -1.71 5.13 1.46
N LEU A 141 -1.62 3.82 1.22
CA LEU A 141 -0.38 3.04 1.22
C LEU A 141 -0.22 2.31 -0.13
N THR A 142 0.99 2.31 -0.68
CA THR A 142 1.27 1.64 -1.95
C THR A 142 2.75 1.28 -2.12
N ARG A 143 3.04 0.34 -3.03
CA ARG A 143 4.41 -0.15 -3.37
C ARG A 143 4.95 0.59 -4.57
N ASP A 144 4.05 0.97 -5.47
CA ASP A 144 4.36 1.75 -6.64
C ASP A 144 4.21 3.22 -6.29
N LYS A 145 5.01 4.11 -6.88
CA LYS A 145 4.85 5.54 -6.62
C LYS A 145 3.43 5.96 -7.02
N PHE A 146 2.74 6.75 -6.18
CA PHE A 146 1.45 7.32 -6.56
C PHE A 146 1.59 8.05 -7.90
N GLU A 147 0.86 7.60 -8.91
CA GLU A 147 0.62 8.44 -10.09
C GLU A 147 -0.22 9.61 -9.62
N LYS A 148 0.29 10.84 -9.76
CA LYS A 148 -0.46 12.06 -9.45
C LYS A 148 -1.82 11.98 -10.18
N ARG A 149 -2.91 12.03 -9.42
CA ARG A 149 -4.26 12.20 -9.97
C ARG A 149 -4.42 13.58 -10.58
#